data_AF-A0A4D4L424-F1
#
_entry.id   AF-A0A4D4L424-F1
#
_cell.length_a   1.000
_cell.length_b   1.000
_cell.length_c   1.000
_cell.angle_alpha   90.00
_cell.angle_beta   90.00
_cell.angle_gamma   90.00
#
_symmetry.space_group_name_H-M   'P 1'
#
loop_
_entity.id
_entity.type
_entity.pdbx_description
1 polymer ?
#
loop_
_entity_poly.entity_id
_entity_poly.type
_entity_poly.pdbx_seq_one_letter_code
_entity_poly.pdbx_strand_id
1 'polypeptide(L)'
;MGHGGVRTFERVSSGHADFVITLASPGTTAAWCAKSGLDTTEDNVSCDSASTERVMINAYRWAQGAKTFGDDKMHSYRQMLINHEVGHRLGHNHEICSKQGALAPVMMQQTKFLSTDGATCRANAWPFPKG
;
A
#
# COMPACT_ATOMS: atom_id res chain seq x y z
N MET A 1 11.13 0.64 19.48
CA MET A 1 10.48 0.44 20.79
C MET A 1 9.06 -0.02 20.52
N GLY A 2 8.69 -1.23 20.94
CA GLY A 2 7.37 -1.83 20.68
C GLY A 2 6.71 -2.25 21.99
N HIS A 3 5.40 -2.07 22.10
CA HIS A 3 4.60 -2.53 23.23
C HIS A 3 3.61 -3.60 22.74
N GLY A 4 3.74 -4.84 23.23
CA GLY A 4 2.66 -5.85 23.19
C GLY A 4 2.90 -7.16 22.42
N GLY A 5 4.15 -7.61 22.22
CA GLY A 5 4.42 -8.80 21.37
C GLY A 5 4.37 -8.50 19.87
N VAL A 6 4.54 -7.21 19.55
CA VAL A 6 4.31 -6.56 18.27
C VAL A 6 5.51 -6.76 17.35
N ARG A 7 5.26 -7.17 16.11
CA ARG A 7 6.26 -7.24 15.04
C ARG A 7 7.06 -5.93 14.99
N THR A 8 8.37 -6.01 15.10
CA THR A 8 9.28 -4.85 14.95
C THR A 8 9.95 -4.88 13.59
N PHE A 9 10.13 -3.72 12.98
CA PHE A 9 10.88 -3.59 11.75
C PHE A 9 12.27 -3.02 12.03
N GLU A 10 13.26 -3.59 11.38
CA GLU A 10 14.62 -3.08 11.35
C GLU A 10 15.03 -2.89 9.89
N ARG A 11 15.63 -1.74 9.58
CA ARG A 11 16.19 -1.51 8.24
C ARG A 11 17.53 -2.23 8.16
N VAL A 12 17.58 -3.28 7.37
CA VAL A 12 18.82 -4.01 7.06
C VAL A 12 19.53 -3.37 5.87
N SER A 13 20.80 -2.96 6.05
CA SER A 13 21.61 -2.39 4.97
C SER A 13 22.46 -3.43 4.21
N SER A 14 22.66 -4.61 4.80
CA SER A 14 23.42 -5.73 4.23
C SER A 14 23.07 -7.02 4.97
N GLY A 15 23.06 -8.16 4.28
CA GLY A 15 22.70 -9.46 4.86
C GLY A 15 21.26 -9.87 4.52
N HIS A 16 20.67 -10.72 5.34
CA HIS A 16 19.33 -11.25 5.12
C HIS A 16 18.25 -10.23 5.53
N ALA A 17 17.26 -10.04 4.67
CA ALA A 17 16.06 -9.24 4.94
C ALA A 17 14.82 -10.12 4.77
N ASP A 18 13.87 -10.02 5.68
CA ASP A 18 12.62 -10.80 5.61
C ASP A 18 11.76 -10.41 4.38
N PHE A 19 11.88 -9.16 3.94
CA PHE A 19 11.34 -8.67 2.68
C PHE A 19 12.03 -7.37 2.25
N VAL A 20 11.88 -7.01 0.98
CA VAL A 20 12.48 -5.83 0.34
C VAL A 20 11.40 -5.02 -0.36
N ILE A 21 11.27 -3.75 0.03
CA ILE A 21 10.42 -2.78 -0.67
C ILE A 21 11.18 -2.29 -1.91
N THR A 22 10.61 -2.49 -3.08
CA THR A 22 11.25 -2.22 -4.38
C THR A 22 10.43 -1.20 -5.17
N LEU A 23 10.99 -0.03 -5.43
CA LEU A 23 10.42 0.95 -6.37
C LEU A 23 10.83 0.58 -7.79
N ALA A 24 9.88 0.31 -8.68
CA ALA A 24 10.17 -0.16 -10.04
C ALA A 24 9.23 0.43 -11.10
N SER A 25 9.65 0.39 -12.36
CA SER A 25 8.80 0.81 -13.49
C SER A 25 7.49 -0.01 -13.54
N PRO A 26 6.44 0.46 -14.22
CA PRO A 26 5.20 -0.29 -14.35
C PRO A 26 5.38 -1.69 -14.92
N GLY A 27 6.16 -1.84 -16.00
CA GLY A 27 6.42 -3.14 -16.61
C GLY A 27 7.15 -4.11 -15.68
N THR A 28 8.15 -3.62 -14.93
CA THR A 28 8.83 -4.43 -13.92
C THR A 28 7.90 -4.79 -12.76
N THR A 29 7.08 -3.85 -12.29
CA THR A 29 6.09 -4.11 -11.23
C THR A 29 5.13 -5.21 -11.65
N ALA A 30 4.52 -5.10 -12.84
CA ALA A 30 3.61 -6.11 -13.38
C ALA A 30 4.25 -7.49 -13.50
N ALA A 31 5.48 -7.58 -14.03
CA ALA A 31 6.19 -8.84 -14.15
C ALA A 31 6.44 -9.53 -12.79
N TRP A 32 6.69 -8.76 -11.73
CA TRP A 32 6.86 -9.30 -10.38
C TRP A 32 5.54 -9.62 -9.69
N CYS A 33 4.51 -8.79 -9.84
CA CYS A 33 3.17 -9.06 -9.31
C CYS A 33 2.58 -10.34 -9.91
N ALA A 34 2.80 -10.59 -11.21
CA ALA A 34 2.33 -11.79 -11.91
C ALA A 34 2.89 -13.10 -11.33
N LYS A 35 4.08 -13.09 -10.71
CA LYS A 35 4.63 -14.26 -9.99
C LYS A 35 3.78 -14.69 -8.79
N SER A 36 2.95 -13.78 -8.29
CA SER A 36 2.01 -14.01 -7.20
C SER A 36 0.55 -14.02 -7.71
N GLY A 37 0.34 -14.18 -9.03
CA GLY A 37 -0.99 -14.26 -9.65
C GLY A 37 -1.73 -12.93 -9.76
N LEU A 38 -1.04 -11.79 -9.58
CA LEU A 38 -1.64 -10.46 -9.63
C LEU A 38 -1.34 -9.77 -10.97
N ASP A 39 -2.37 -9.27 -11.64
CA ASP A 39 -2.25 -8.41 -12.82
C ASP A 39 -2.37 -6.94 -12.43
N THR A 40 -1.37 -6.14 -12.80
CA THR A 40 -1.30 -4.69 -12.56
C THR A 40 -1.01 -3.91 -13.83
N THR A 41 -1.05 -4.56 -15.00
CA THR A 41 -0.66 -3.96 -16.29
C THR A 41 -1.56 -2.79 -16.69
N GLU A 42 -2.85 -2.87 -16.40
CA GLU A 42 -3.82 -1.82 -16.71
C GLU A 42 -3.90 -0.76 -15.61
N ASP A 43 -4.06 -1.20 -14.36
CA ASP A 43 -4.33 -0.32 -13.22
C ASP A 43 -3.10 0.46 -12.73
N ASN A 44 -1.90 -0.03 -13.10
CA ASN A 44 -0.61 0.50 -12.69
C ASN A 44 -0.50 0.66 -11.16
N VAL A 45 -0.99 -0.32 -10.39
CA VAL A 45 -0.93 -0.28 -8.92
C VAL A 45 0.35 -0.95 -8.39
N SER A 46 0.63 -0.72 -7.11
CA SER A 46 1.64 -1.45 -6.36
C SER A 46 1.06 -2.80 -5.91
N CYS A 47 1.92 -3.73 -5.50
CA CYS A 47 1.47 -5.02 -4.98
C CYS A 47 2.47 -5.61 -3.98
N ASP A 48 1.99 -6.45 -3.09
CA ASP A 48 2.84 -7.45 -2.45
C ASP A 48 3.02 -8.65 -3.39
N SER A 49 4.25 -8.87 -3.88
CA SER A 49 4.58 -10.10 -4.59
C SER A 49 4.87 -11.20 -3.56
N ALA A 50 3.80 -11.65 -2.90
CA ALA A 50 3.83 -12.53 -1.74
C ALA A 50 4.54 -13.88 -1.96
N SER A 51 4.56 -14.39 -3.20
CA SER A 51 5.36 -15.58 -3.57
C SER A 51 6.87 -15.31 -3.62
N THR A 52 7.31 -14.10 -3.28
CA THR A 52 8.69 -13.63 -3.31
C THR A 52 9.00 -12.77 -2.07
N GLU A 53 10.27 -12.45 -1.86
CA GLU A 53 10.69 -11.50 -0.82
C GLU A 53 10.33 -10.03 -1.11
N ARG A 54 9.62 -9.71 -2.20
CA ARG A 54 9.46 -8.33 -2.67
C ARG A 54 8.07 -7.75 -2.47
N VAL A 55 8.06 -6.56 -1.87
CA VAL A 55 6.94 -5.62 -1.92
C VAL A 55 7.21 -4.62 -3.04
N MET A 56 6.38 -4.62 -4.08
CA MET A 56 6.61 -3.84 -5.30
C MET A 56 5.84 -2.52 -5.27
N ILE A 57 6.56 -1.41 -5.36
CA ILE A 57 6.00 -0.06 -5.48
C ILE A 57 6.08 0.38 -6.93
N ASN A 58 4.93 0.68 -7.53
CA ASN A 58 4.85 1.16 -8.89
C ASN A 58 5.34 2.61 -8.99
N ALA A 59 6.43 2.84 -9.74
CA ALA A 59 7.07 4.14 -9.88
C ALA A 59 6.18 5.19 -10.56
N TYR A 60 5.27 4.78 -11.46
CA TYR A 60 4.31 5.70 -12.07
C TYR A 60 3.40 6.29 -10.99
N ARG A 61 2.81 5.44 -10.13
CA ARG A 61 1.97 5.90 -9.02
C ARG A 61 2.75 6.65 -7.96
N TRP A 62 3.98 6.24 -7.68
CA TRP A 62 4.85 6.96 -6.75
C TRP A 62 5.12 8.41 -7.20
N ALA A 63 5.24 8.63 -8.51
CA ALA A 63 5.46 9.95 -9.10
C ALA A 63 4.16 10.76 -9.27
N GLN A 64 3.10 10.13 -9.76
CA GLN A 64 1.84 10.80 -10.15
C GLN A 64 0.80 10.86 -9.02
N GLY A 65 0.95 10.02 -7.99
CA GLY A 65 -0.03 9.93 -6.92
C GLY A 65 -1.34 9.26 -7.35
N ALA A 66 -2.41 9.60 -6.63
CA ALA A 66 -3.76 9.18 -6.94
C ALA A 66 -4.74 10.36 -6.83
N LYS A 67 -5.71 10.40 -7.74
CA LYS A 67 -6.76 11.44 -7.76
C LYS A 67 -7.55 11.53 -6.46
N THR A 68 -7.67 10.41 -5.74
CA THR A 68 -8.34 10.31 -4.43
C THR A 68 -7.65 11.11 -3.32
N PHE A 69 -6.34 11.36 -3.44
CA PHE A 69 -5.58 12.17 -2.49
C PHE A 69 -5.47 13.64 -2.94
N GLY A 70 -5.50 13.89 -4.25
CA GLY A 70 -5.21 15.21 -4.83
C GLY A 70 -3.71 15.47 -4.94
N ASP A 71 -3.35 16.45 -5.77
CA ASP A 71 -1.96 16.74 -6.13
C ASP A 71 -1.15 17.34 -4.95
N ASP A 72 -1.84 17.98 -4.01
CA ASP A 72 -1.27 18.61 -2.80
C ASP A 72 -0.88 17.60 -1.70
N LYS A 73 -1.29 16.33 -1.82
CA LYS A 73 -1.11 15.30 -0.77
C LYS A 73 -0.22 14.14 -1.19
N MET A 74 0.72 14.39 -2.10
CA MET A 74 1.68 13.38 -2.57
C MET A 74 2.43 12.67 -1.44
N HIS A 75 2.85 13.41 -0.41
CA HIS A 75 3.55 12.82 0.73
C HIS A 75 2.67 11.81 1.49
N SER A 76 1.42 12.19 1.78
CA SER A 76 0.45 11.32 2.45
C SER A 76 0.09 10.11 1.60
N TYR A 77 -0.06 10.31 0.28
CA TYR A 77 -0.28 9.20 -0.66
C TYR A 77 0.87 8.19 -0.64
N ARG A 78 2.13 8.65 -0.66
CA ARG A 78 3.30 7.75 -0.62
C ARG A 78 3.38 6.96 0.69
N GLN A 79 3.03 7.59 1.81
CA GLN A 79 2.93 6.91 3.10
C GLN A 79 1.83 5.84 3.07
N MET A 80 0.63 6.20 2.57
CA MET A 80 -0.48 5.27 2.40
C MET A 80 -0.08 4.07 1.56
N LEU A 81 0.55 4.31 0.40
CA LEU A 81 0.95 3.28 -0.54
C LEU A 81 1.92 2.28 0.12
N ILE A 82 2.96 2.76 0.80
CA ILE A 82 3.90 1.90 1.51
C ILE A 82 3.19 1.10 2.61
N ASN A 83 2.39 1.78 3.44
CA ASN A 83 1.69 1.13 4.55
C ASN A 83 0.69 0.07 4.07
N HIS A 84 0.01 0.31 2.94
CA HIS A 84 -0.91 -0.62 2.31
C HIS A 84 -0.19 -1.89 1.85
N GLU A 85 0.89 -1.76 1.08
CA GLU A 85 1.61 -2.94 0.59
C GLU A 85 2.35 -3.70 1.69
N VAL A 86 2.87 -3.00 2.70
CA VAL A 86 3.41 -3.66 3.89
C VAL A 86 2.30 -4.36 4.68
N GLY A 87 1.09 -3.80 4.73
CA GLY A 87 -0.07 -4.46 5.33
C GLY A 87 -0.40 -5.80 4.66
N HIS A 88 -0.35 -5.87 3.32
CA HIS A 88 -0.47 -7.13 2.58
C HIS A 88 0.63 -8.12 2.98
N ARG A 89 1.88 -7.67 3.04
CA ARG A 89 3.02 -8.49 3.48
C ARG A 89 2.84 -9.04 4.89
N LEU A 90 2.16 -8.31 5.77
CA LEU A 90 1.84 -8.74 7.12
C LEU A 90 0.61 -9.67 7.21
N GLY A 91 -0.07 -9.93 6.09
CA GLY A 91 -1.22 -10.82 5.99
C GLY A 91 -2.58 -10.14 6.12
N HIS A 92 -2.64 -8.81 6.00
CA HIS A 92 -3.91 -8.09 5.99
C HIS A 92 -4.50 -8.04 4.57
N ASN A 93 -5.79 -8.30 4.45
CA ASN A 93 -6.51 -8.20 3.17
C ASN A 93 -7.14 -6.81 3.01
N HIS A 94 -7.68 -6.54 1.82
CA HIS A 94 -8.40 -5.30 1.56
C HIS A 94 -9.58 -5.10 2.52
N GLU A 95 -9.78 -3.84 2.89
CA GLU A 95 -10.92 -3.38 3.70
C GLU A 95 -11.79 -2.39 2.92
N ILE A 96 -13.01 -2.20 3.39
CA ILE A 96 -13.99 -1.26 2.80
C ILE A 96 -14.18 -0.04 3.71
N CYS A 97 -14.77 1.02 3.16
CA CYS A 97 -15.14 2.20 3.93
C CYS A 97 -16.16 1.82 5.03
N SER A 98 -15.83 2.13 6.29
CA SER A 98 -16.66 1.74 7.44
C SER A 98 -17.95 2.54 7.58
N LYS A 99 -17.93 3.83 7.23
CA LYS A 99 -19.09 4.73 7.22
C LYS A 99 -18.79 6.03 6.50
N GLN A 100 -19.85 6.74 6.10
CA GLN A 100 -19.76 8.04 5.45
C GLN A 100 -18.88 9.03 6.25
N GLY A 101 -17.91 9.63 5.58
CA GLY A 101 -17.03 10.66 6.12
C GLY A 101 -15.93 10.16 7.08
N ALA A 102 -15.91 8.87 7.42
CA ALA A 102 -14.83 8.29 8.22
C ALA A 102 -13.50 8.33 7.47
N LEU A 103 -12.39 8.18 8.20
CA LEU A 103 -11.11 7.91 7.57
C LEU A 103 -11.15 6.51 6.95
N ALA A 104 -10.66 6.39 5.72
CA ALA A 104 -10.51 5.11 5.05
C ALA A 104 -9.55 4.22 5.87
N PRO A 105 -9.83 2.92 6.02
CA PRO A 105 -8.83 1.99 6.51
C PRO A 105 -7.59 2.02 5.61
N VAL A 106 -6.39 1.85 6.17
CA VAL A 106 -5.15 1.86 5.36
C VAL A 106 -5.15 0.72 4.32
N MET A 107 -5.82 -0.39 4.64
CA MET A 107 -6.00 -1.53 3.73
C MET A 107 -7.13 -1.35 2.72
N MET A 108 -7.84 -0.22 2.72
CA MET A 108 -8.71 0.13 1.60
C MET A 108 -7.87 0.45 0.37
N GLN A 109 -8.34 0.09 -0.83
CA GLN A 109 -7.65 0.36 -2.09
C GLN A 109 -7.79 1.84 -2.52
N GLN A 110 -7.31 2.74 -1.66
CA GLN A 110 -7.51 4.18 -1.76
C GLN A 110 -6.90 4.79 -3.03
N THR A 111 -5.90 4.14 -3.64
CA THR A 111 -5.35 4.53 -4.95
C THR A 111 -6.42 4.55 -6.05
N LYS A 112 -7.41 3.65 -5.96
CA LYS A 112 -8.49 3.53 -6.95
C LYS A 112 -9.76 4.27 -6.53
N PHE A 113 -10.20 4.09 -5.28
CA PHE A 113 -11.50 4.59 -4.84
C PHE A 113 -11.53 4.92 -3.34
N LEU A 114 -12.41 5.85 -2.97
CA LEU A 114 -12.76 6.16 -1.58
C LEU A 114 -14.22 5.85 -1.24
N SER A 115 -14.96 5.32 -2.22
CA SER A 115 -16.37 4.97 -2.07
C SER A 115 -16.56 3.47 -2.27
N THR A 116 -17.18 2.81 -1.29
CA THR A 116 -17.54 1.39 -1.30
C THR A 116 -18.86 1.23 -0.56
N ASP A 117 -19.74 0.35 -1.03
CA ASP A 117 -21.00 0.00 -0.34
C ASP A 117 -21.87 1.21 0.05
N GLY A 118 -21.91 2.22 -0.82
CA GLY A 118 -22.70 3.44 -0.62
C GLY A 118 -22.12 4.43 0.39
N ALA A 119 -20.96 4.15 0.98
CA ALA A 119 -20.23 5.05 1.87
C ALA A 119 -18.97 5.61 1.21
N THR A 120 -18.70 6.89 1.42
CA THR A 120 -17.51 7.61 0.97
C THR A 120 -16.67 8.00 2.18
N CYS A 121 -15.45 7.48 2.23
CA CYS A 121 -14.44 7.80 3.24
C CYS A 121 -13.54 8.95 2.80
N ARG A 122 -12.78 9.49 3.75
CA ARG A 122 -11.69 10.44 3.51
C ARG A 122 -10.37 9.67 3.43
N ALA A 123 -9.49 10.10 2.54
CA ALA A 123 -8.14 9.56 2.40
C ALA A 123 -7.38 9.53 3.74
N ASN A 124 -6.65 8.44 3.98
CA ASN A 124 -5.93 8.19 5.22
C ASN A 124 -4.70 7.31 4.96
N ALA A 125 -3.55 7.75 5.44
CA ALA A 125 -2.29 7.05 5.24
C ALA A 125 -1.91 6.08 6.37
N TRP A 126 -2.60 6.11 7.50
CA TRP A 126 -2.14 5.45 8.72
C TRP A 126 -3.20 4.48 9.31
N PRO A 127 -2.79 3.29 9.78
CA PRO A 127 -3.71 2.34 10.43
C PRO A 127 -4.30 2.90 11.74
N PHE A 128 -3.52 3.70 12.47
CA PHE A 128 -3.92 4.33 13.73
C PHE A 128 -3.82 5.86 13.59
N PRO A 129 -4.87 6.53 13.09
CA PRO A 129 -4.84 7.97 12.82
C PRO A 129 -4.90 8.85 14.08
N LYS A 130 -5.08 8.24 15.25
CA LYS A 130 -4.91 8.85 16.58
C LYS A 130 -3.80 8.08 17.27
N GLY A 131 -2.55 8.52 17.11
CA GLY A 131 -1.47 8.06 17.98
C GLY A 131 -1.77 8.39 19.43
#